data_AF-A0A2N3Q095-F1
#
_entry.id   AF-A0A2N3Q095-F1
#
_cell.length_a   1.000
_cell.length_b   1.000
_cell.length_c   1.000
_cell.angle_alpha   90.00
_cell.angle_beta   90.00
_cell.angle_gamma   90.00
#
_symmetry.space_group_name_H-M   'P 1'
#
loop_
_entity.id
_entity.type
_entity.pdbx_description
1 polymer ?
#
loop_
_entity_poly.entity_id
_entity_poly.type
_entity_poly.pdbx_seq_one_letter_code
_entity_poly.pdbx_strand_id
1 'polypeptide(L)'
;MSPRQLAEWAHERYLSGDLNWPDYRVAGFHVELHPDYNTTVAALTGRPAAPDRPRDMVREWEERLAFFQRHNPPDDPQIRRIEKILALLYAPGENLRPGR
;
A
#
# COMPACT_ATOMS: atom_id res chain seq x y z
N MET A 1 1.40 7.32 -7.51
CA MET A 1 0.38 7.74 -6.52
C MET A 1 1.06 8.12 -5.21
N SER A 2 0.47 8.94 -4.34
CA SER A 2 0.97 9.17 -2.98
C SER A 2 0.46 8.10 -2.01
N PRO A 3 1.05 7.95 -0.81
CA PRO A 3 0.50 7.09 0.24
C PRO A 3 -0.98 7.35 0.56
N ARG A 4 -1.42 8.62 0.58
CA ARG A 4 -2.84 8.97 0.77
C ARG A 4 -3.71 8.46 -0.37
N GLN A 5 -3.28 8.70 -1.61
CA GLN A 5 -4.00 8.22 -2.79
C GLN A 5 -4.10 6.70 -2.85
N LEU A 6 -3.06 5.98 -2.42
CA LEU A 6 -3.10 4.51 -2.31
C LEU A 6 -4.13 4.06 -1.27
N ALA A 7 -4.20 4.74 -0.12
CA ALA A 7 -5.19 4.41 0.92
C ALA A 7 -6.63 4.67 0.45
N GLU A 8 -6.85 5.79 -0.24
CA GLU A 8 -8.13 6.12 -0.88
C GLU A 8 -8.50 5.08 -1.94
N TRP A 9 -7.56 4.73 -2.82
CA TRP A 9 -7.72 3.66 -3.81
C TRP A 9 -8.12 2.33 -3.17
N ALA A 10 -7.42 1.92 -2.12
CA ALA A 10 -7.71 0.67 -1.41
C ALA A 10 -9.11 0.69 -0.79
N HIS A 11 -9.54 1.83 -0.27
CA HIS A 11 -10.91 2.01 0.24
C HIS A 11 -11.94 1.89 -0.88
N GLU A 12 -11.73 2.53 -2.04
CA GLU A 12 -12.64 2.38 -3.18
C GLU A 12 -12.74 0.93 -3.66
N ARG A 13 -11.62 0.20 -3.74
CA ARG A 13 -11.60 -1.22 -4.13
C ARG A 13 -12.28 -2.11 -3.08
N TYR A 14 -12.24 -1.73 -1.80
CA TYR A 14 -13.02 -2.41 -0.76
C TYR A 14 -14.52 -2.19 -0.94
N LEU A 15 -14.93 -0.95 -1.22
CA LEU A 15 -16.35 -0.61 -1.44
C LEU A 15 -16.92 -1.26 -2.72
N SER A 16 -16.11 -1.42 -3.77
CA SER A 16 -16.52 -2.13 -4.99
C SER A 16 -16.52 -3.65 -4.84
N GLY A 17 -15.92 -4.19 -3.78
CA GLY A 17 -15.81 -5.63 -3.52
C GLY A 17 -14.59 -6.30 -4.17
N ASP A 18 -13.72 -5.55 -4.85
CA ASP A 18 -12.48 -6.08 -5.43
C ASP A 18 -11.48 -6.50 -4.33
N LEU A 19 -11.44 -5.75 -3.22
CA LEU A 19 -10.73 -6.13 -2.00
C LEU A 19 -11.72 -6.62 -0.94
N ASN A 20 -11.41 -7.75 -0.31
CA ASN A 20 -12.09 -8.15 0.91
C ASN A 20 -11.48 -7.43 2.12
N TRP A 21 -12.10 -7.56 3.30
CA TRP A 21 -11.60 -6.93 4.52
C TRP A 21 -10.14 -7.27 4.86
N PRO A 22 -9.70 -8.55 4.83
CA PRO A 22 -8.29 -8.89 4.99
C PRO A 22 -7.32 -8.22 4.01
N ASP A 23 -7.70 -8.06 2.74
CA ASP A 23 -6.87 -7.42 1.73
C ASP A 23 -6.82 -5.90 1.94
N TYR A 24 -7.98 -5.29 2.20
CA TYR A 24 -8.11 -3.86 2.51
C TYR A 24 -7.28 -3.47 3.73
N ARG A 25 -7.27 -4.29 4.78
CA ARG A 25 -6.43 -4.04 5.96
C ARG A 25 -4.93 -4.00 5.67
N VAL A 26 -4.50 -4.64 4.59
CA VAL A 26 -3.09 -4.65 4.16
C VAL A 26 -2.81 -3.44 3.27
N ALA A 27 -3.71 -3.13 2.32
CA ALA A 27 -3.53 -2.07 1.35
C ALA A 27 -3.84 -0.65 1.87
N GLY A 28 -4.89 -0.50 2.68
CA GLY A 28 -5.49 0.78 3.04
C GLY A 28 -4.87 1.51 4.23
N PHE A 29 -4.03 0.84 5.04
CA PHE A 29 -3.42 1.42 6.23
C PHE A 29 -1.94 1.71 6.03
N HIS A 30 -1.64 2.78 5.30
CA HIS A 30 -0.26 3.22 5.10
C HIS A 30 0.33 3.83 6.38
N VAL A 31 1.58 3.48 6.71
CA VAL A 31 2.20 3.86 8.00
C VAL A 31 2.31 5.37 8.19
N GLU A 32 2.56 6.10 7.10
CA GLU A 32 2.70 7.57 7.09
C GLU A 32 1.39 8.33 7.31
N LEU A 33 0.24 7.64 7.27
CA LEU A 33 -1.06 8.22 7.63
C LEU A 33 -1.32 8.13 9.14
N HIS A 34 -0.47 7.42 9.90
CA HIS A 34 -0.63 7.31 11.34
C HIS A 34 -0.27 8.65 12.02
N PRO A 35 -1.13 9.18 12.92
CA PRO A 35 -0.87 10.45 13.60
C PRO A 35 0.49 10.50 14.33
N ASP A 36 0.87 9.37 14.91
CA ASP A 36 2.13 9.24 15.68
C ASP A 36 3.36 8.90 14.83
N TYR A 37 3.26 8.85 13.49
CA TYR A 37 4.43 8.52 12.65
C TYR A 37 5.61 9.45 12.93
N ASN A 38 5.34 10.75 13.05
CA ASN A 38 6.37 11.76 13.27
C ASN A 38 7.03 11.65 14.65
N THR A 39 6.31 11.18 15.66
CA THR A 39 6.83 11.02 17.03
C THR A 39 7.50 9.66 17.24
N THR A 40 7.40 8.73 16.28
CA THR A 40 7.93 7.37 16.38
C THR A 40 8.93 7.05 15.27
N VAL A 41 8.45 6.71 14.07
CA VAL A 41 9.26 6.29 12.93
C VAL A 41 10.15 7.43 12.43
N ALA A 42 9.60 8.64 12.30
CA ALA A 42 10.39 9.78 11.84
C ALA A 42 11.49 10.16 12.85
N ALA A 43 11.23 10.01 14.15
CA ALA A 43 12.22 10.27 15.19
C ALA A 43 13.43 9.32 15.08
N LEU A 44 13.22 8.07 14.69
CA LEU A 44 14.29 7.08 14.51
C LEU A 44 15.00 7.19 13.15
N THR A 45 14.30 7.63 12.11
CA THR A 45 14.81 7.62 10.73
C THR A 45 15.25 9.00 10.23
N GLY A 46 14.90 10.08 10.93
CA GLY A 46 15.07 11.46 10.50
C GLY A 46 14.17 11.85 9.31
N ARG A 47 13.20 11.01 8.93
CA ARG A 47 12.35 11.22 7.76
C ARG A 47 10.91 11.51 8.19
N PRO A 48 10.41 12.76 8.07
CA PRO A 48 9.03 13.08 8.39
C PRO A 48 8.05 12.36 7.46
N ALA A 49 6.82 12.17 7.93
CA ALA A 49 5.73 11.71 7.08
C ALA A 49 5.52 12.68 5.91
N ALA A 50 5.35 12.13 4.72
CA ALA A 50 4.96 12.85 3.51
C ALA A 50 3.89 12.04 2.76
N PRO A 51 2.69 11.87 3.37
CA PRO A 51 1.63 11.02 2.82
C PRO A 51 1.03 11.58 1.53
N ASP A 52 1.20 12.87 1.28
CA ASP A 52 0.73 13.57 0.09
C ASP A 52 1.78 13.63 -1.02
N ARG A 53 3.03 13.25 -0.74
CA ARG A 53 4.10 13.25 -1.73
C ARG A 53 3.97 12.04 -2.65
N PRO A 54 3.81 12.23 -3.99
CA PRO A 54 3.75 11.12 -4.93
C PRO A 54 5.04 10.29 -4.93
N ARG A 55 4.88 8.97 -5.04
CA ARG A 55 5.97 7.99 -5.11
C ARG A 55 5.59 6.85 -6.05
N ASP A 56 6.57 6.01 -6.35
CA ASP A 56 6.33 4.75 -7.04
C ASP A 56 5.80 3.71 -6.06
N MET A 57 4.52 3.82 -5.70
CA MET A 57 3.89 2.88 -4.78
C MET A 57 3.87 1.45 -5.34
N VAL A 58 3.79 1.29 -6.67
CA VAL A 58 3.84 -0.04 -7.30
C VAL A 58 5.16 -0.71 -6.95
N ARG A 59 6.26 0.00 -7.16
CA ARG A 59 7.58 -0.48 -6.76
C ARG A 59 7.69 -0.77 -5.26
N GLU A 60 7.12 0.06 -4.39
CA GLU A 60 7.11 -0.23 -2.95
C GLU A 60 6.38 -1.55 -2.62
N TRP A 61 5.31 -1.88 -3.34
CA TRP A 61 4.61 -3.17 -3.20
C TRP A 61 5.37 -4.35 -3.81
N GLU A 62 6.07 -4.16 -4.94
CA GLU A 62 6.96 -5.16 -5.52
C GLU A 62 8.11 -5.50 -4.55
N GLU A 63 8.73 -4.48 -3.95
CA GLU A 63 9.79 -4.65 -2.95
C GLU A 63 9.25 -5.37 -1.70
N ARG A 64 8.01 -5.06 -1.30
CA ARG A 64 7.32 -5.78 -0.21
C ARG A 64 7.08 -7.24 -0.56
N LEU A 65 6.61 -7.55 -1.77
CA LEU A 65 6.43 -8.94 -2.23
C LEU A 65 7.75 -9.71 -2.18
N ALA A 66 8.81 -9.12 -2.74
CA ALA A 66 10.14 -9.73 -2.76
C ALA A 66 10.71 -9.94 -1.35
N PHE A 67 10.40 -9.06 -0.39
CA PHE A 67 10.73 -9.27 1.01
C PHE A 67 9.98 -10.47 1.59
N PHE A 68 8.66 -10.54 1.39
CA PHE A 68 7.84 -11.62 1.94
C PHE A 68 8.23 -12.99 1.37
N GLN A 69 8.45 -13.08 0.06
CA GLN A 69 8.88 -14.31 -0.60
C GLN A 69 10.26 -14.81 -0.15
N ARG A 70 11.18 -13.90 0.22
CA ARG A 70 12.52 -14.28 0.71
C ARG A 70 12.53 -14.78 2.15
N HIS A 71 11.58 -14.30 2.97
CA HIS A 71 11.64 -14.48 4.42
C HIS A 71 10.51 -15.31 5.02
N ASN A 72 9.50 -15.70 4.23
CA ASN A 72 8.35 -16.49 4.71
C ASN A 72 8.17 -17.76 3.87
N PRO A 73 7.45 -18.77 4.40
CA PRO A 73 7.05 -19.94 3.63
C PRO A 73 6.27 -19.58 2.36
N PRO A 74 6.39 -20.35 1.26
CA PRO A 74 5.71 -20.07 0.00
C PRO A 74 4.18 -20.01 0.08
N ASP A 75 3.57 -20.65 1.07
CA ASP A 75 2.13 -20.70 1.30
C ASP A 75 1.60 -19.62 2.24
N ASP A 76 2.47 -18.67 2.66
CA ASP A 76 2.09 -17.54 3.50
C ASP A 76 0.92 -16.76 2.86
N PRO A 77 -0.22 -16.63 3.55
CA PRO A 77 -1.36 -15.87 3.05
C PRO A 77 -1.04 -14.42 2.65
N GLN A 78 -0.03 -13.80 3.26
CA GLN A 78 0.40 -12.43 2.92
C GLN A 78 0.96 -12.34 1.51
N ILE A 79 1.68 -13.37 1.03
CA ILE A 79 2.22 -13.40 -0.35
C ILE A 79 1.06 -13.29 -1.34
N ARG A 80 0.04 -14.14 -1.20
CA ARG A 80 -1.16 -14.13 -2.06
C ARG A 80 -1.93 -12.80 -2.00
N ARG A 81 -1.99 -12.16 -0.83
CA ARG A 81 -2.64 -10.84 -0.68
C ARG A 81 -1.87 -9.75 -1.42
N ILE A 82 -0.55 -9.72 -1.26
CA ILE A 82 0.31 -8.74 -1.92
C ILE A 82 0.25 -8.92 -3.44
N GLU A 83 0.28 -10.15 -3.94
CA GLU A 83 0.12 -10.47 -5.36
C GLU A 83 -1.22 -9.97 -5.92
N LYS A 84 -2.31 -10.18 -5.18
CA LYS A 84 -3.64 -9.66 -5.56
C LYS A 84 -3.65 -8.12 -5.63
N ILE A 85 -3.04 -7.45 -4.64
CA ILE A 85 -2.95 -5.98 -4.62
C ILE A 85 -2.15 -5.48 -5.83
N LEU A 86 -1.01 -6.09 -6.13
CA LEU A 86 -0.19 -5.75 -7.30
C LEU A 86 -0.95 -5.97 -8.61
N ALA A 87 -1.67 -7.09 -8.75
CA ALA A 87 -2.50 -7.35 -9.92
C ALA A 87 -3.55 -6.27 -10.17
N LEU A 88 -4.17 -5.75 -9.10
CA LEU A 88 -5.11 -4.64 -9.20
C LEU A 88 -4.40 -3.32 -9.53
N LEU A 89 -3.22 -3.04 -8.96
CA LEU A 89 -2.46 -1.83 -9.26
C LEU A 89 -1.95 -1.77 -10.70
N TYR A 90 -1.65 -2.92 -11.33
CA TYR A 90 -1.30 -2.99 -12.75
C TYR A 90 -2.51 -2.89 -13.69
N ALA A 91 -3.74 -2.96 -13.17
CA ALA A 91 -4.92 -2.97 -14.01
C ALA A 91 -5.02 -1.67 -14.84
N PRO A 92 -5.35 -1.76 -16.13
CA PRO A 92 -5.45 -0.58 -16.99
C PRO A 92 -6.54 0.37 -16.48
N GLY A 93 -6.16 1.64 -16.28
CA GLY A 93 -7.03 2.69 -15.74
C GLY A 93 -6.70 3.15 -14.32
N GLU A 94 -5.80 2.46 -13.60
CA GLU A 94 -5.46 2.76 -12.20
C GLU A 94 -4.36 3.83 -12.04
N ASN A 95 -3.53 4.05 -13.06
CA ASN A 95 -2.41 5.00 -13.01
C ASN A 95 -2.78 6.46 -13.29
N LEU A 96 -4.05 6.79 -13.56
CA LEU A 96 -4.45 8.10 -14.09
C LEU A 96 -5.73 8.64 -13.45
N ARG A 97 -5.69 9.00 -12.16
CA ARG A 97 -6.58 10.04 -11.62
C ARG A 97 -5.78 10.99 -10.73
N PRO A 98 -5.22 12.09 -11.28
CA PRO A 98 -4.93 13.25 -10.45
C PRO A 98 -6.28 13.75 -9.89
N GLY A 99 -6.34 13.89 -8.57
CA GLY A 99 -7.53 14.33 -7.85
C GLY A 99 -8.11 15.62 -8.45
N ARG A 100 -9.44 15.66 -8.51
CA ARG A 100 -10.19 16.90 -8.71
C ARG A 100 -10.19 17.73 -7.44
#